data_AF-A0A371MNU5-F1
#
_entry.id   AF-A0A371MNU5-F1
#
_cell.length_a   1.000
_cell.length_b   1.000
_cell.length_c   1.000
_cell.angle_alpha   90.00
_cell.angle_beta   90.00
_cell.angle_gamma   90.00
#
_symmetry.space_group_name_H-M   'P 1'
#
loop_
_entity.id
_entity.type
_entity.pdbx_description
1 polymer ?
#
loop_
_entity_poly.entity_id
_entity_poly.type
_entity_poly.pdbx_seq_one_letter_code
_entity_poly.pdbx_strand_id
1 'polypeptide(L)'
;MSAGGLVFFLFALLSIGAAIALYAGIQAETRDPPTMSREEAERRARDEGMRYNEQHGRGTDRRPNENDRSEGAGWGTDRDRDDARNW
;
A
#
# COMPACT_ATOMS: atom_id res chain seq x y z
N MET A 1 -23.36 -33.39 -38.18
CA MET A 1 -22.92 -33.11 -36.80
C MET A 1 -24.03 -33.54 -35.86
N SER A 2 -23.74 -34.25 -34.76
CA SER A 2 -24.77 -34.59 -33.77
C SER A 2 -25.19 -33.35 -32.99
N ALA A 3 -26.43 -33.31 -32.50
CA ALA A 3 -26.93 -32.19 -31.70
C ALA A 3 -26.05 -31.92 -30.46
N GLY A 4 -25.53 -32.98 -29.82
CA GLY A 4 -24.58 -32.85 -28.71
C GLY A 4 -23.27 -32.17 -29.10
N GLY A 5 -22.75 -32.44 -30.31
CA GLY A 5 -21.54 -31.78 -30.81
C GLY A 5 -21.74 -30.29 -31.06
N LEU A 6 -22.91 -29.88 -31.56
CA LEU A 6 -23.25 -28.47 -31.77
C LEU A 6 -23.35 -27.71 -30.45
N VAL A 7 -24.04 -28.27 -29.46
CA VAL A 7 -24.18 -27.65 -28.13
C VAL A 7 -22.82 -27.50 -27.44
N PHE A 8 -21.99 -28.56 -27.48
CA PHE A 8 -20.63 -28.50 -26.93
C PHE A 8 -19.80 -27.41 -27.60
N PHE A 9 -19.84 -27.32 -28.92
CA PHE A 9 -19.11 -26.29 -29.66
C PHE A 9 -19.55 -24.88 -29.26
N LEU A 10 -20.86 -24.62 -29.20
CA LEU A 10 -21.39 -23.33 -28.76
C LEU A 10 -20.97 -23.00 -27.32
N PHE A 11 -20.99 -23.99 -26.43
CA PHE A 11 -20.56 -23.81 -25.05
C PHE A 11 -19.06 -23.49 -24.94
N ALA A 12 -18.22 -24.17 -25.71
CA ALA A 12 -16.79 -23.90 -25.77
C ALA A 12 -16.51 -22.49 -26.30
N LEU A 13 -17.23 -22.07 -27.36
CA LEU A 13 -17.10 -20.75 -27.95
C LEU A 13 -17.55 -19.64 -26.99
N LEU A 14 -18.66 -19.86 -26.28
CA LEU A 14 -19.14 -18.97 -25.23
C LEU A 14 -18.13 -18.87 -24.09
N SER A 15 -17.55 -19.99 -23.65
CA SER A 15 -16.58 -20.02 -22.55
C SER A 15 -15.32 -19.22 -22.89
N ILE A 16 -14.78 -19.42 -24.09
CA ILE A 16 -13.60 -18.67 -24.59
C ILE A 16 -13.96 -17.19 -24.75
N GLY A 17 -15.12 -16.90 -25.36
CA GLY A 17 -15.60 -15.53 -25.56
C GLY A 17 -15.78 -14.78 -24.24
N ALA A 18 -16.33 -15.43 -23.21
CA ALA A 18 -16.51 -14.85 -21.89
C ALA A 18 -15.16 -14.49 -21.23
N ALA A 19 -14.15 -15.35 -21.34
CA ALA A 19 -12.81 -15.08 -20.82
C ALA A 19 -12.17 -13.87 -21.52
N ILE A 20 -12.29 -13.78 -22.86
CA ILE A 20 -11.76 -12.65 -23.63
C ILE A 20 -12.49 -11.35 -23.28
N ALA A 21 -13.82 -11.39 -23.17
CA ALA A 21 -14.62 -10.23 -22.81
C ALA A 21 -14.26 -9.69 -21.41
N LEU A 22 -14.06 -10.59 -20.44
CA LEU A 22 -13.62 -10.24 -19.09
C LEU A 22 -12.24 -9.57 -19.14
N TYR A 23 -11.29 -10.17 -19.84
CA TYR A 23 -9.95 -9.61 -20.01
C TYR A 23 -9.99 -8.21 -20.65
N ALA A 24 -10.76 -8.04 -21.71
CA ALA A 24 -10.90 -6.76 -22.39
C ALA A 24 -11.53 -5.69 -21.50
N GLY A 25 -12.51 -6.07 -20.66
CA GLY A 25 -13.11 -5.17 -19.67
C GLY A 25 -12.08 -4.67 -18.66
N ILE A 26 -11.31 -5.59 -18.07
CA ILE A 26 -10.22 -5.24 -17.14
C ILE A 26 -9.20 -4.33 -17.84
N GLN A 27 -8.81 -4.66 -19.07
CA GLN A 27 -7.82 -3.88 -19.82
C GLN A 27 -8.34 -2.48 -20.16
N ALA A 28 -9.64 -2.31 -20.43
CA ALA A 28 -10.23 -1.02 -20.71
C ALA A 28 -10.25 -0.13 -19.47
N GLU A 29 -10.59 -0.70 -18.31
CA GLU A 29 -10.59 0.01 -17.03
C GLU A 29 -9.17 0.34 -16.54
N THR A 30 -8.20 -0.53 -16.78
CA THR A 30 -6.80 -0.36 -16.33
C THR A 30 -5.92 0.42 -17.30
N ARG A 31 -6.41 0.76 -18.50
CA ARG A 31 -5.62 1.48 -19.51
C ARG A 31 -5.38 2.94 -19.20
N ASP A 32 -6.24 3.55 -18.39
CA ASP A 32 -6.14 4.97 -18.05
C ASP A 32 -6.10 5.13 -16.52
N PRO A 33 -5.04 4.61 -15.86
CA PRO A 33 -4.87 4.85 -14.44
C PRO A 33 -4.71 6.36 -14.27
N PRO A 34 -5.37 7.01 -13.29
CA PRO A 34 -5.13 8.41 -12.99
C PRO A 34 -3.66 8.59 -12.60
N THR A 35 -2.83 9.04 -13.55
CA THR A 35 -1.42 9.29 -13.33
C THR A 35 -1.28 10.68 -12.73
N MET A 36 -1.01 10.76 -11.43
CA MET A 36 -0.54 12.01 -10.84
C MET A 36 0.87 12.30 -11.37
N SER A 37 1.07 13.47 -11.96
CA SER A 37 2.41 13.86 -12.39
C SER A 37 3.35 13.93 -11.18
N ARG A 38 4.62 13.58 -11.36
CA ARG A 38 5.62 13.64 -10.29
C ARG A 38 5.67 15.03 -9.65
N GLU A 39 5.57 16.08 -10.46
CA GLU A 39 5.56 17.46 -9.99
C GLU A 39 4.34 17.78 -9.12
N GLU A 40 3.18 17.25 -9.47
CA GLU A 40 1.94 17.46 -8.71
C GLU A 40 1.93 16.65 -7.40
N ALA A 41 2.51 15.44 -7.42
CA ALA A 41 2.74 14.65 -6.21
C ALA A 41 3.73 15.34 -5.26
N GLU A 42 4.85 15.87 -5.78
CA GLU A 42 5.84 16.61 -4.98
C GLU A 42 5.25 17.92 -4.43
N ARG A 43 4.44 18.64 -5.22
CA ARG A 43 3.75 19.85 -4.74
C ARG A 43 2.78 19.54 -3.61
N ARG A 44 1.97 18.48 -3.74
CA ARG A 44 1.02 18.06 -2.70
C ARG A 44 1.72 17.59 -1.42
N ALA A 45 2.80 16.82 -1.57
CA ALA A 45 3.62 16.37 -0.45
C ALA A 45 4.28 17.54 0.30
N ARG A 46 4.72 18.58 -0.42
CA ARG A 46 5.27 19.79 0.20
C ARG A 46 4.20 20.58 0.96
N ASP A 47 3.02 20.75 0.38
CA ASP A 47 1.90 21.45 1.04
C ASP A 47 1.42 20.71 2.30
N GLU A 48 1.30 19.39 2.23
CA GLU A 48 0.91 18.56 3.38
C GLU A 48 2.01 18.52 4.45
N GLY A 49 3.28 18.45 4.05
CA GLY A 49 4.43 18.51 4.98
C GLY A 49 4.54 19.86 5.70
N MET A 50 4.25 20.98 5.01
CA MET A 50 4.21 22.31 5.61
C MET A 50 3.06 22.43 6.62
N ARG A 51 1.85 21.98 6.28
CA ARG A 51 0.72 21.95 7.21
C ARG A 51 0.93 21.05 8.42
N TYR A 52 1.55 19.88 8.23
CA TYR A 52 1.89 18.98 9.33
C TYR A 52 2.88 19.64 10.29
N ASN A 53 3.92 20.28 9.77
CA ASN A 53 4.89 21.03 10.56
C ASN A 53 4.29 22.29 11.21
N GLU A 54 3.28 22.93 10.65
CA GLU A 54 2.58 24.05 11.31
C GLU A 54 1.70 23.58 12.47
N GLN A 55 1.07 22.41 12.34
CA GLN A 55 0.22 21.84 13.40
C GLN A 55 1.04 21.15 14.50
N HIS A 56 2.21 20.59 14.18
CA HIS A 56 3.10 19.90 15.13
C HIS A 56 4.36 20.70 15.50
N GLY A 57 4.57 21.86 14.88
CA GLY A 57 5.73 22.71 15.10
C GLY A 57 5.56 23.61 16.32
N ARG A 58 5.84 23.06 17.51
CA ARG A 58 6.45 23.74 18.68
C ARG A 58 6.49 22.76 19.85
N GLY A 59 7.36 21.75 19.76
CA GLY A 59 7.57 20.80 20.86
C GLY A 59 9.02 20.49 21.20
N THR A 60 10.00 20.91 20.38
CA THR A 60 11.38 20.41 20.51
C THR A 60 12.45 21.48 20.28
N ASP A 61 12.26 22.68 20.85
CA ASP A 61 13.38 23.58 21.20
C ASP A 61 13.90 23.27 22.62
N ARG A 62 13.81 22.01 23.06
CA ARG A 62 14.47 21.57 24.29
C ARG A 62 15.95 21.38 23.96
N ARG A 63 16.73 22.44 24.16
CA ARG A 63 18.20 22.36 24.24
C ARG A 63 18.55 21.10 25.04
N PRO A 64 19.31 20.13 24.47
CA PRO A 64 19.76 19.01 25.26
C PRO A 64 20.73 19.57 26.30
N ASN A 65 20.33 19.49 27.57
CA ASN A 65 21.21 19.76 28.69
C ASN A 65 22.25 18.63 28.72
N GLU A 66 23.52 18.95 28.50
CA GLU A 66 24.65 18.01 28.41
C GLU A 66 24.96 17.24 29.72
N ASN A 67 24.05 17.22 30.68
CA ASN A 67 24.22 16.52 31.96
C ASN A 67 23.54 15.15 32.05
N ASP A 68 22.78 14.72 31.03
CA ASP A 68 22.19 13.37 31.00
C ASP A 68 23.04 12.42 30.15
N ARG A 69 24.23 12.08 30.68
CA ARG A 69 24.94 10.85 30.25
C ARG A 69 24.24 9.65 30.86
N SER A 70 23.14 9.23 30.23
CA SER A 70 22.63 7.87 30.35
C SER A 70 21.71 7.56 29.19
N GLU A 71 22.25 6.73 28.29
CA GLU A 71 21.53 5.70 27.55
C GLU A 71 20.66 6.19 26.39
N GLY A 72 21.34 6.35 25.24
CA GLY A 72 20.72 6.58 23.95
C GLY A 72 19.77 5.44 23.55
N ALA A 73 18.64 5.85 22.98
CA ALA A 73 17.70 4.99 22.28
C ALA A 73 18.39 4.24 21.13
N GLY A 74 18.82 3.02 21.42
CA GLY A 74 19.04 2.00 20.41
C GLY A 74 17.71 1.38 20.02
N TRP A 75 17.46 1.23 18.72
CA TRP A 75 16.40 0.38 18.21
C TRP A 75 16.69 -1.08 18.61
N GLY A 76 16.28 -1.43 19.83
CA GLY A 76 16.47 -2.73 20.45
C GLY A 76 15.31 -3.64 20.12
N THR A 77 15.56 -4.59 19.23
CA THR A 77 14.77 -5.79 19.03
C THR A 77 14.88 -6.67 20.28
N ASP A 78 13.91 -6.59 21.20
CA ASP A 78 13.78 -7.57 22.27
C ASP A 78 12.42 -8.27 22.16
N ARG A 79 12.41 -9.28 21.28
CA ARG A 79 11.59 -10.47 21.52
C ARG A 79 12.28 -11.24 22.66
N ASP A 80 11.45 -11.91 23.47
CA ASP A 80 11.84 -12.93 24.44
C ASP A 80 12.26 -12.42 25.83
N ARG A 81 11.26 -12.17 26.68
CA ARG A 81 11.20 -12.72 28.05
C ARG A 81 9.90 -12.31 28.72
N ASP A 82 8.88 -13.15 28.53
CA ASP A 82 7.84 -13.27 29.53
C ASP A 82 8.05 -14.58 30.31
N ASP A 83 8.39 -14.35 31.57
CA ASP A 83 8.40 -15.29 32.67
C ASP A 83 7.10 -16.10 32.74
N ALA A 84 7.24 -17.42 32.70
CA ALA A 84 6.30 -18.33 33.34
C ALA A 84 7.03 -19.14 34.42
N ARG A 85 7.16 -18.49 35.59
CA ARG A 85 6.92 -19.04 36.94
C ARG A 85 7.72 -20.27 37.39
N ASN A 86 8.77 -19.98 38.16
CA ASN A 86 8.91 -20.35 39.58
C ASN A 86 7.99 -21.48 40.11
N TRP A 87 8.56 -22.67 40.33
CA TRP A 87 8.54 -23.56 41.53
C TRP A 87 8.89 -25.00 41.13
#